data_AF-A0A2D3VQH3-F1
#
_entry.id   AF-A0A2D3VQH3-F1
#
_cell.length_a   1.000
_cell.length_b   1.000
_cell.length_c   1.000
_cell.angle_alpha   90.00
_cell.angle_beta   90.00
_cell.angle_gamma   90.00
#
_symmetry.space_group_name_H-M   'P 1'
#
loop_
_entity.id
_entity.type
_entity.pdbx_description
1 polymer ?
#
loop_
_entity_poly.entity_id
_entity_poly.type
_entity_poly.pdbx_seq_one_letter_code
_entity_poly.pdbx_strand_id
1 'polypeptide(L)' 'MLLEFSDHKKGEVDLKDFIINGKIKPFKELENIEKFKQFQVDYTLKWNNDLDLAPEYLYFKAFENDSSLQNKFHEWGYV' A
#
# COMPACT_ATOMS: atom_id res chain seq x y z
N MET A 1 2.92 -0.44 -8.39
CA MET A 1 1.56 -0.23 -8.94
C MET A 1 1.25 1.26 -8.93
N LEU A 2 0.54 1.81 -9.92
CA LEU A 2 0.22 3.25 -9.94
C LEU A 2 -1.17 3.49 -9.33
N LEU A 3 -1.25 4.40 -8.35
CA LEU A 3 -2.49 4.80 -7.68
C LEU A 3 -2.75 6.30 -7.87
N GLU A 4 -4.02 6.68 -7.91
CA GLU A 4 -4.48 8.06 -7.81
C GLU A 4 -5.27 8.22 -6.49
N PHE A 5 -4.91 9.22 -5.69
CA PHE A 5 -5.52 9.50 -4.40
C PHE A 5 -6.55 10.64 -4.51
N SER A 6 -7.38 10.81 -3.49
CA SER A 6 -8.47 11.80 -3.47
C SER A 6 -8.00 13.26 -3.57
N ASP A 7 -6.72 13.53 -3.32
CA ASP A 7 -6.08 14.84 -3.48
C ASP A 7 -5.45 15.03 -4.88
N HIS A 8 -5.79 14.16 -5.84
CA HIS A 8 -5.29 14.11 -7.21
C HIS A 8 -3.80 13.77 -7.36
N LYS A 9 -3.10 13.45 -6.26
CA LYS A 9 -1.73 12.96 -6.38
C LYS A 9 -1.73 11.56 -6.96
N LYS A 10 -0.72 11.30 -7.80
CA LYS A 10 -0.44 9.99 -8.38
C LYS A 10 0.88 9.50 -7.85
N GLY A 11 0.91 8.26 -7.39
CA GLY A 11 2.08 7.67 -6.75
C GLY A 11 2.26 6.22 -7.16
N GLU A 12 3.52 5.84 -7.37
CA GLU A 12 3.88 4.45 -7.52
C GLU A 12 4.06 3.82 -6.13
N VAL A 13 3.30 2.77 -5.85
CA VAL A 13 3.44 1.96 -4.64
C VAL A 13 4.17 0.68 -4.99
N ASP A 14 5.37 0.49 -4.43
CA ASP A 14 6.10 -0.77 -4.46
C ASP A 14 5.77 -1.60 -3.20
N LEU A 15 5.04 -2.70 -3.40
CA LEU A 15 4.67 -3.66 -2.36
C LEU A 15 5.58 -4.90 -2.36
N LYS A 16 6.61 -4.96 -3.22
CA LYS A 16 7.44 -6.14 -3.40
C LYS A 16 8.12 -6.58 -2.10
N ASP A 17 8.77 -5.64 -1.42
CA ASP A 17 9.44 -5.94 -0.14
C ASP A 17 8.44 -6.32 0.96
N PHE A 18 7.32 -5.59 1.04
CA PHE A 18 6.22 -5.88 1.97
C PHE A 18 5.63 -7.28 1.78
N ILE A 19 5.52 -7.78 0.56
CA ILE A 19 4.98 -9.10 0.26
C ILE A 19 6.04 -10.20 0.46
N ILE A 20 7.24 -10.02 -0.09
CA ILE A 20 8.29 -11.07 -0.14
C ILE A 20 9.01 -11.20 1.20
N ASN A 21 9.42 -10.07 1.79
CA ASN A 21 10.19 -10.02 3.03
C ASN A 21 9.32 -9.70 4.25
N GLY A 22 8.05 -9.37 4.04
CA GLY A 22 7.11 -9.11 5.10
C GLY A 22 6.84 -10.33 5.99
N LYS A 23 6.58 -10.04 7.27
CA LYS A 23 6.28 -11.06 8.28
C LYS A 23 4.80 -11.43 8.33
N ILE A 24 3.95 -10.68 7.63
CA ILE A 24 2.48 -10.83 7.70
C ILE A 24 2.07 -12.01 6.81
N LYS A 25 1.97 -13.19 7.43
CA LYS A 25 1.75 -14.48 6.75
C LYS A 25 0.60 -14.46 5.72
N PRO A 26 -0.57 -13.83 5.99
CA PRO A 26 -1.64 -13.73 5.00
C PRO A 26 -1.20 -13.15 3.64
N PHE A 27 -0.31 -12.15 3.61
CA PHE A 27 0.12 -11.49 2.36
C PHE A 27 1.05 -12.35 1.49
N LYS A 28 1.60 -13.46 2.01
CA LYS A 28 2.46 -14.35 1.22
C LYS A 28 1.78 -14.95 0.01
N GLU A 29 0.45 -15.10 0.04
CA GLU A 29 -0.26 -15.61 -1.13
C GLU A 29 -0.19 -14.66 -2.34
N LEU A 30 0.10 -13.38 -2.10
CA LEU A 30 0.28 -12.37 -3.13
C LEU A 30 1.66 -12.44 -3.80
N GLU A 31 2.58 -13.30 -3.34
CA GLU A 31 3.79 -13.64 -4.11
C GLU A 31 3.41 -14.27 -5.46
N ASN A 32 2.24 -14.91 -5.55
CA ASN A 32 1.66 -15.32 -6.82
C ASN A 32 1.09 -14.10 -7.54
N ILE A 33 1.72 -13.74 -8.67
CA ILE A 33 1.35 -12.56 -9.45
C ILE A 33 -0.11 -12.59 -9.95
N GLU A 34 -0.68 -13.76 -10.22
CA GLU A 34 -2.07 -13.88 -10.67
C GLU A 34 -3.06 -13.61 -9.52
N LYS A 35 -2.69 -13.94 -8.27
CA LYS A 35 -3.45 -13.53 -7.07
C LYS A 35 -3.25 -12.04 -6.79
N PHE A 36 -2.02 -11.54 -6.91
CA PHE A 36 -1.73 -10.12 -6.71
C PHE A 36 -2.55 -9.22 -7.64
N LYS A 37 -2.75 -9.59 -8.91
CA LYS A 37 -3.55 -8.81 -9.87
C LYS A 37 -5.05 -8.77 -9.55
N GLN A 38 -5.55 -9.64 -8.68
CA GLN A 38 -6.97 -9.72 -8.31
C GLN A 38 -7.35 -8.73 -7.20
N PHE A 39 -6.67 -7.57 -7.14
CA PHE A 39 -7.03 -6.52 -6.20
C PHE A 39 -8.26 -5.75 -6.69
N GLN A 40 -8.97 -5.14 -5.73
CA GLN A 40 -10.03 -4.17 -5.98
C GLN A 40 -9.92 -3.03 -4.98
N VAL A 41 -10.57 -1.92 -5.29
CA VAL A 41 -10.63 -0.75 -4.41
C VAL A 41 -12.05 -0.62 -3.87
N ASP A 42 -12.19 -0.69 -2.54
CA ASP A 42 -13.45 -0.47 -1.83
C ASP A 42 -13.13 0.06 -0.44
N TYR A 43 -13.01 1.39 -0.33
CA TYR A 43 -12.42 2.15 0.79
C TYR A 43 -10.95 1.84 1.08
N THR A 44 -10.52 0.59 0.94
CA THR A 44 -9.14 0.11 1.03
C THR A 44 -8.74 -0.60 -0.26
N LEU A 45 -7.44 -0.87 -0.44
CA LEU A 45 -6.97 -1.75 -1.50
C LEU A 45 -7.04 -3.18 -0.98
N LYS A 46 -7.94 -4.00 -1.53
CA LYS A 46 -8.25 -5.31 -0.98
C LYS A 46 -8.11 -6.45 -1.99
N TRP A 47 -7.72 -7.60 -1.48
CA TRP A 47 -7.66 -8.90 -2.15
C TRP A 47 -8.71 -9.84 -1.55
N ASN A 48 -8.75 -11.08 -2.03
CA ASN A 48 -9.56 -12.14 -1.43
C ASN A 48 -9.12 -12.39 0.04
N ASN A 49 -9.97 -13.04 0.84
CA ASN A 49 -9.69 -13.42 2.23
C ASN A 49 -9.49 -12.24 3.21
N ASP A 50 -10.20 -11.13 3.03
CA ASP A 50 -10.16 -9.94 3.89
C ASP A 50 -8.76 -9.31 4.01
N LEU A 51 -7.88 -9.59 3.04
CA LEU A 51 -6.57 -8.97 2.94
C LEU A 51 -6.73 -7.56 2.38
N ASP A 52 -6.38 -6.55 3.17
CA ASP A 52 -6.44 -5.17 2.71
C ASP A 52 -5.28 -4.30 3.20
N LEU A 53 -5.07 -3.21 2.47
CA LEU A 53 -4.14 -2.15 2.80
C LEU A 53 -4.87 -0.83 2.87
N ALA A 54 -4.71 -0.12 3.99
CA ALA A 54 -5.30 1.19 4.21
C ALA A 54 -4.75 2.24 3.23
N PRO A 55 -5.58 3.19 2.75
CA PRO A 55 -5.14 4.27 1.86
C PRO A 55 -3.97 5.08 2.43
N GLU A 56 -3.94 5.32 3.73
CA GLU A 56 -2.88 6.06 4.43
C GLU A 56 -1.53 5.35 4.32
N TYR A 57 -1.52 4.02 4.46
CA TYR A 57 -0.32 3.21 4.29
C TYR A 57 0.17 3.25 2.84
N LEU A 58 -0.75 3.13 1.88
CA LEU A 58 -0.41 3.22 0.45
C LEU A 58 0.11 4.61 0.07
N TYR A 59 -0.46 5.66 0.66
CA TYR A 59 -0.03 7.04 0.47
C TYR A 59 1.36 7.26 1.07
N PHE A 60 1.63 6.72 2.26
CA PHE A 60 2.98 6.71 2.83
C PHE A 60 3.96 6.00 1.90
N LYS A 61 3.67 4.77 1.47
CA LYS A 61 4.56 4.02 0.55
C LYS A 61 4.80 4.73 -0.78
N ALA A 62 3.81 5.44 -1.31
CA ALA A 62 3.94 6.22 -2.54
C ALA A 62 4.84 7.45 -2.40
N PHE A 63 4.89 8.06 -1.21
CA PHE A 63 5.51 9.37 -1.00
C PHE A 63 6.48 9.41 0.19
N GLU A 64 7.01 8.27 0.64
CA GLU A 64 7.87 8.17 1.84
C GLU A 64 9.14 9.05 1.76
N ASN A 65 9.59 9.36 0.54
CA ASN A 65 10.73 10.22 0.26
C ASN A 65 10.38 11.71 0.10
N ASP A 66 9.10 12.08 0.17
CA ASP A 66 8.66 13.48 0.13
C ASP A 66 8.82 14.12 1.52
N SER A 67 9.77 15.04 1.63
CA SER A 67 10.07 15.73 2.89
C SER A 67 8.92 16.63 3.36
N SER A 68 8.04 17.09 2.45
CA SER A 68 6.90 17.94 2.80
C SER A 68 5.80 17.17 3.55
N LEU A 69 5.81 15.84 3.48
CA LEU A 69 4.80 14.97 4.07
C LEU A 69 5.26 14.32 5.39
N GLN A 70 6.49 14.58 5.85
CA GLN A 70 7.06 13.93 7.04
C GLN A 70 6.22 14.17 8.31
N ASN A 71 5.74 15.39 8.54
CA ASN A 71 4.87 15.68 9.69
C ASN A 71 3.58 14.85 9.64
N LYS A 72 2.99 14.71 8.46
CA LYS A 72 1.79 13.90 8.24
C LYS A 72 2.06 12.42 8.52
N PHE A 73 3.23 11.91 8.12
CA PHE A 73 3.62 10.52 8.38
C PHE A 73 3.95 10.24 9.85
N HIS A 74 4.51 11.21 10.56
CA HIS A 74 4.67 11.13 12.03
C HIS A 74 3.31 11.10 12.74
N GLU A 75 2.36 11.95 12.35
CA GLU A 75 1.00 11.95 12.91
C GLU A 75 0.28 10.61 12.67
N TRP A 76 0.55 9.95 11.55
CA TRP A 76 0.02 8.63 11.22
C TRP A 76 0.81 7.46 11.83
N GLY A 77 1.99 7.72 12.40
CA GLY A 77 2.84 6.71 13.04
C GLY A 77 3.65 5.83 12.09
N TYR A 78 3.95 6.30 10.87
CA TYR A 78 4.79 5.58 9.90
C TYR A 78 6.28 5.97 9.95
N VAL A 79 6.60 7.09 10.60
CA VAL A 79 7.97 7.61 10.82
C VAL A 79 8.14 7.94 12.30
#